data_AF-A0A6V8NPK0-F1
#
_entry.id   AF-A0A6V8NPK0-F1
#
_cell.length_a   1.000
_cell.length_b   1.000
_cell.length_c   1.000
_cell.angle_alpha   90.00
_cell.angle_beta   90.00
_cell.angle_gamma   90.00
#
_symmetry.space_group_name_H-M   'P 1'
#
loop_
_entity.id
_entity.type
_entity.pdbx_description
1 polymer ?
#
loop_
_entity_poly.entity_id
_entity_poly.type
_entity_poly.pdbx_seq_one_letter_code
_entity_poly.pdbx_strand_id
1 'polypeptide(L)'
;MEVISSHTNTDFDSFAAMIAARKIYPDAIMAFSGSLNPNVKDFYSLHADVLVFADPDQIDLDRIKRLIIVDTRSAHRLGEFRSVA
;
A
#
# COMPACT_ATOMS: atom_id res chain seq x y z
N MET A 1 -1.57 -10.15 -10.55
CA MET A 1 -1.13 -10.05 -9.15
C MET A 1 -2.22 -9.39 -8.32
N GLU A 2 -2.22 -9.60 -7.01
CA GLU A 2 -3.08 -8.87 -6.07
C GLU A 2 -2.24 -7.85 -5.33
N VAL A 3 -2.72 -6.61 -5.21
CA VAL A 3 -2.00 -5.52 -4.55
C VAL A 3 -2.87 -4.97 -3.43
N ILE A 4 -2.29 -4.75 -2.25
CA ILE A 4 -2.89 -4.04 -1.13
C ILE A 4 -2.32 -2.63 -1.13
N SER A 5 -3.19 -1.63 -1.13
CA SER A 5 -2.80 -0.22 -1.02
C SER A 5 -3.79 0.59 -0.20
N SER A 6 -3.44 1.85 0.08
CA SER A 6 -4.29 2.80 0.81
C SER A 6 -4.30 4.14 0.07
N HIS A 7 -4.50 5.24 0.79
CA HIS A 7 -4.37 6.59 0.30
C HIS A 7 -2.94 7.12 0.37
N THR A 8 -2.61 8.09 -0.48
CA THR A 8 -1.42 8.95 -0.38
C THR A 8 -1.31 9.57 1.00
N ASN A 9 -0.09 9.90 1.43
CA ASN A 9 0.20 10.36 2.79
C ASN A 9 -0.29 9.35 3.84
N THR A 10 0.07 8.08 3.63
CA THR A 10 -0.27 6.94 4.49
C THR A 10 0.10 7.24 5.94
N ASP A 11 -0.89 7.23 6.83
CA ASP A 11 -0.69 7.35 8.27
C ASP A 11 -0.67 5.95 8.93
N PHE A 12 -0.59 5.90 10.26
CA PHE A 12 -0.47 4.63 10.98
C PHE A 12 -1.72 3.75 10.88
N ASP A 13 -2.91 4.32 10.72
CA ASP A 13 -4.14 3.54 10.58
C ASP A 13 -4.13 2.79 9.24
N SER A 14 -3.91 3.55 8.16
CA SER A 14 -3.69 2.99 6.82
C SER A 14 -2.56 1.96 6.79
N PHE A 15 -1.40 2.26 7.38
CA PHE A 15 -0.24 1.38 7.40
C PHE A 15 -0.54 0.06 8.12
N ALA A 16 -1.13 0.12 9.31
CA ALA A 16 -1.49 -1.07 10.08
C ALA A 16 -2.60 -1.87 9.39
N ALA A 17 -3.57 -1.20 8.78
CA ALA A 17 -4.64 -1.83 8.01
C ALA A 17 -4.10 -2.60 6.80
N MET A 18 -3.06 -2.08 6.11
CA MET A 18 -2.40 -2.81 5.02
C MET A 18 -1.75 -4.11 5.54
N ILE A 19 -1.06 -4.07 6.68
CA ILE A 19 -0.47 -5.25 7.32
C ILE A 19 -1.55 -6.26 7.74
N ALA A 20 -2.68 -5.77 8.29
CA ALA A 20 -3.80 -6.62 8.65
C ALA A 20 -4.44 -7.28 7.41
N ALA A 21 -4.64 -6.52 6.34
CA ALA A 21 -5.13 -7.04 5.07
C ALA A 21 -4.20 -8.10 4.50
N ARG A 22 -2.88 -7.95 4.64
CA ARG A 22 -1.89 -8.95 4.20
C ARG A 22 -1.98 -10.28 4.95
N LYS A 23 -2.49 -10.28 6.19
CA LYS A 23 -2.79 -11.51 6.93
C LYS A 23 -4.03 -12.23 6.38
N ILE A 24 -4.99 -11.49 5.84
CA ILE A 24 -6.21 -12.03 5.21
C ILE A 24 -5.91 -12.49 3.77
N TYR A 25 -5.08 -11.75 3.06
CA TYR A 25 -4.67 -11.99 1.67
C TYR A 25 -3.17 -12.31 1.61
N PRO A 26 -2.78 -13.55 1.95
CA PRO A 26 -1.39 -13.93 2.18
C PRO A 26 -0.51 -13.97 0.92
N ASP A 27 -1.08 -13.79 -0.27
CA ASP A 27 -0.33 -13.74 -1.54
C ASP A 27 -0.30 -12.33 -2.15
N ALA A 28 -1.02 -11.38 -1.56
CA ALA A 28 -1.06 -10.01 -2.06
C ALA A 28 0.21 -9.23 -1.71
N ILE A 29 0.59 -8.31 -2.58
CA ILE A 29 1.76 -7.45 -2.39
C ILE A 29 1.30 -6.15 -1.74
N MET A 30 1.92 -5.74 -0.63
CA MET A 30 1.66 -4.42 -0.05
C MET A 30 2.48 -3.37 -0.78
N ALA A 31 1.85 -2.27 -1.19
CA ALA A 31 2.50 -1.19 -1.91
C ALA A 31 1.93 0.17 -1.53
N PHE A 32 2.79 1.15 -1.32
CA PHE A 32 2.35 2.49 -0.96
C PHE A 32 1.83 3.25 -2.17
N SER A 33 0.70 3.93 -2.01
CA SER A 33 0.12 4.81 -3.01
C SER A 33 0.76 6.20 -2.95
N GLY A 34 2.07 6.30 -3.16
CA GLY A 34 2.83 7.56 -3.05
C GLY A 34 3.46 7.79 -1.68
N SER A 35 3.44 9.04 -1.19
CA SER A 35 4.19 9.43 0.00
C SER A 35 3.64 8.82 1.30
N LEU A 36 4.55 8.59 2.25
CA LEU A 36 4.23 8.25 3.63
C LEU A 36 4.15 9.52 4.49
N ASN A 37 3.30 9.51 5.51
CA ASN A 37 3.41 10.46 6.60
C ASN A 37 4.83 10.36 7.23
N PRO A 38 5.48 11.49 7.63
CA PRO A 38 6.83 11.47 8.19
C PRO A 38 7.02 10.47 9.34
N ASN A 39 6.06 10.37 10.26
CA ASN A 39 6.18 9.45 11.40
C ASN A 39 6.13 7.99 10.95
N VAL A 40 5.31 7.67 9.94
CA VAL A 40 5.25 6.32 9.35
C VAL A 40 6.51 6.03 8.56
N LYS A 41 7.06 7.02 7.86
CA LYS A 41 8.31 6.88 7.12
C LYS A 41 9.46 6.54 8.07
N ASP A 42 9.61 7.29 9.15
CA ASP A 42 10.66 7.06 10.16
C ASP A 42 10.50 5.69 10.81
N PHE A 43 9.27 5.33 11.18
CA PHE A 43 8.96 4.00 11.72
C PHE A 43 9.29 2.88 10.72
N TYR A 44 8.87 3.02 9.47
CA TYR A 44 9.09 2.03 8.42
C TYR A 44 10.58 1.83 8.15
N SER A 45 11.36 2.91 8.07
CA SER A 45 12.81 2.85 7.88
C SER A 45 13.54 2.05 8.96
N LEU A 46 13.01 2.01 10.19
CA LEU A 46 13.56 1.22 11.29
C LEU A 46 13.18 -0.28 11.25
N HIS A 47 12.16 -0.66 10.46
CA HIS A 47 11.57 -2.01 10.47
C HIS A 47 11.40 -2.61 9.06
N ALA A 48 12.05 -2.03 8.04
CA ALA A 48 11.87 -2.41 6.65
C ALA A 48 12.34 -3.84 6.33
N ASP A 49 13.16 -4.43 7.19
CA ASP A 49 13.60 -5.82 7.12
C ASP A 49 12.50 -6.83 7.52
N VAL A 50 11.58 -6.41 8.39
CA VAL A 50 10.46 -7.24 8.88
C VAL A 50 9.18 -6.95 8.10
N LEU A 51 8.94 -5.69 7.78
CA LEU A 51 7.72 -5.23 7.12
C LEU A 51 8.04 -4.97 5.65
N VAL A 52 7.81 -5.97 4.79
CA VAL A 52 8.17 -5.86 3.36
C VAL A 52 7.02 -5.22 2.58
N PHE A 53 7.25 -4.00 2.10
CA PHE A 53 6.42 -3.33 1.10
C PHE A 53 7.20 -3.27 -0.21
N ALA A 54 6.50 -3.48 -1.33
CA ALA A 54 7.08 -3.29 -2.64
C ALA A 54 7.23 -1.79 -2.93
N ASP A 55 8.31 -1.47 -3.64
CA ASP A 55 8.49 -0.16 -4.25
C ASP A 55 7.37 0.03 -5.29
N PRO A 56 6.59 1.13 -5.24
CA PRO A 56 5.54 1.40 -6.23
C PRO A 56 6.07 1.36 -7.67
N ASP A 57 7.30 1.84 -7.89
CA ASP A 57 7.95 1.84 -9.21
C ASP A 57 8.23 0.44 -9.75
N GLN A 58 8.24 -0.58 -8.87
CA GLN A 58 8.46 -1.98 -9.25
C GLN A 58 7.15 -2.73 -9.55
N ILE A 59 5.99 -2.08 -9.41
CA ILE A 59 4.70 -2.70 -9.69
C ILE A 59 4.25 -2.37 -11.11
N ASP A 60 4.22 -3.43 -11.93
CA ASP A 60 3.58 -3.40 -13.23
C ASP A 60 2.05 -3.34 -13.06
N LEU A 61 1.49 -2.13 -13.23
CA LEU A 61 0.07 -1.85 -13.06
C LEU A 61 -0.81 -2.69 -13.99
N ASP A 62 -0.35 -2.98 -15.21
CA ASP A 62 -1.11 -3.76 -16.20
C ASP A 62 -1.30 -5.22 -15.79
N ARG A 63 -0.49 -5.71 -14.85
CA ARG A 63 -0.57 -7.08 -14.31
C ARG A 63 -1.44 -7.19 -13.07
N ILE A 64 -1.96 -6.07 -12.54
CA ILE A 64 -2.85 -6.06 -11.38
C ILE A 64 -4.19 -6.69 -11.77
N LYS A 65 -4.55 -7.79 -11.11
CA LYS A 65 -5.83 -8.49 -11.29
C LYS A 65 -6.84 -8.10 -10.23
N ARG A 66 -6.36 -7.64 -9.07
CA ARG A 66 -7.18 -7.19 -7.95
C ARG A 66 -6.41 -6.15 -7.15
N LEU A 67 -7.08 -5.04 -6.85
CA LEU A 67 -6.61 -4.01 -5.95
C LEU A 67 -7.45 -4.06 -4.67
N ILE A 68 -6.79 -4.28 -3.53
CA ILE A 68 -7.39 -4.35 -2.20
C ILE A 68 -7.09 -3.03 -1.51
N ILE A 69 -8.10 -2.18 -1.39
CA ILE A 69 -7.97 -0.85 -0.79
C ILE A 69 -8.44 -0.88 0.66
N VAL A 70 -7.63 -0.30 1.54
CA VAL A 70 -7.99 -0.03 2.95
C VAL A 70 -8.06 1.48 3.19
N ASP A 71 -8.79 1.88 4.23
CA ASP A 71 -8.83 3.25 4.79
C ASP A 71 -9.19 4.42 3.83
N THR A 72 -9.62 4.10 2.61
CA THR A 72 -10.16 5.10 1.69
C THR A 72 -11.19 4.49 0.75
N ARG A 73 -12.15 5.34 0.34
CA ARG A 73 -13.13 5.04 -0.71
C ARG A 73 -12.99 5.94 -1.94
N SER A 74 -11.99 6.83 -1.92
CA SER A 74 -11.80 7.85 -2.95
C SER A 74 -10.62 7.48 -3.86
N ALA A 75 -10.90 7.15 -5.12
CA ALA A 75 -9.89 6.82 -6.11
C ALA A 75 -8.84 7.93 -6.33
N HIS A 76 -9.23 9.20 -6.15
CA HIS A 76 -8.31 10.34 -6.24
C HIS A 76 -7.17 10.31 -5.22
N ARG A 77 -7.34 9.59 -4.11
CA ARG A 77 -6.32 9.45 -3.07
C ARG A 77 -5.36 8.28 -3.32
N LEU A 78 -5.54 7.48 -4.37
CA LEU A 78 -4.76 6.25 -4.60
C LEU A 78 -3.44 6.47 -5.36
N GLY A 79 -3.05 7.72 -5.64
CA GLY A 79 -1.82 8.02 -6.36
C GLY A 79 -1.79 7.30 -7.71
N GLU A 80 -0.71 6.55 -7.96
CA GLU A 80 -0.48 5.80 -9.20
C GLU A 80 -1.48 4.67 -9.43
N PHE A 81 -2.01 4.06 -8.36
CA PHE A 81 -3.02 3.01 -8.47
C PHE A 81 -4.39 3.52 -8.92
N ARG A 82 -4.59 4.83 -9.04
CA ARG A 82 -5.86 5.40 -9.51
C ARG A 82 -6.26 4.92 -10.92
N SER A 83 -5.30 4.66 -11.79
CA SER A 83 -5.56 4.22 -13.17
C SER A 83 -6.16 2.80 -13.24
N VAL A 84 -5.98 2.01 -12.19
CA VAL A 84 -6.41 0.61 -12.08
C VAL A 84 -7.45 0.38 -10.97
N ALA A 85 -7.99 1.47 -10.41
CA ALA A 85 -8.98 1.47 -9.33
C ALA A 85 -10.43 1.60 -9.82
#